data_AF-A0AA94IWU3-F1
#
_entry.id   AF-A0AA94IWU3-F1
#
_cell.length_a   1.000
_cell.length_b   1.000
_cell.length_c   1.000
_cell.angle_alpha   90.00
_cell.angle_beta   90.00
_cell.angle_gamma   90.00
#
_symmetry.space_group_name_H-M   'P 1'
#
loop_
_entity.id
_entity.type
_entity.pdbx_description
1 polymer ?
#
loop_
_entity_poly.entity_id
_entity_poly.type
_entity_poly.pdbx_seq_one_letter_code
_entity_poly.pdbx_strand_id
1 'polypeptide(L)'
;MLFLYRVPRKFLIISSIICTLLITFLVWKTTRPKYVCTNSMGPVVVDSWLDRGYKIIGKYKLLNPQPLPLTKSDWLFIHKQLPIWVRKHYPNYRHMPTISQLSIDSLKSNTSYQFTLLHDGKLLEEDVYLLSLPSSNVNHPLKIYIPKASVADEKQLTKDGRLVSKPVLVYPFLTEAWERNINETKPYGIGDMW
;
A
#
# COMPACT_ATOMS: atom_id res chain seq x y z
N MET A 1 0.31 -15.10 60.37
CA MET A 1 1.74 -15.16 59.98
C MET A 1 1.82 -15.36 58.48
N LEU A 2 2.27 -14.35 57.74
CA LEU A 2 2.43 -14.44 56.28
C LEU A 2 3.67 -15.28 55.95
N PHE A 3 3.45 -16.42 55.30
CA PHE A 3 4.52 -17.24 54.72
C PHE A 3 5.12 -16.49 53.51
N LEU A 4 6.17 -15.69 53.75
CA LEU A 4 7.05 -15.20 52.70
C LEU A 4 7.90 -16.38 52.20
N TYR A 5 7.46 -16.97 51.09
CA TYR A 5 8.16 -18.03 50.39
C TYR A 5 9.60 -17.57 50.07
N ARG A 6 10.62 -18.16 50.72
CA ARG A 6 12.03 -17.92 50.39
C ARG A 6 12.29 -18.55 49.02
N VAL A 7 12.12 -17.77 47.96
CA VAL A 7 12.48 -18.18 46.61
C VAL A 7 13.98 -18.50 46.60
N PRO A 8 14.38 -19.73 46.20
CA PRO A 8 15.79 -20.11 46.24
C PRO A 8 16.60 -19.20 45.30
N ARG A 9 17.77 -18.76 45.77
CA ARG A 9 18.66 -17.83 45.03
C ARG A 9 18.96 -18.28 43.59
N LYS A 10 19.04 -19.60 43.37
CA LYS A 10 19.19 -20.21 42.03
C LYS A 10 18.00 -19.92 41.11
N PHE A 11 16.77 -19.94 41.62
CA PHE A 11 15.56 -19.62 40.87
C PHE A 11 15.50 -18.12 40.50
N LEU A 12 15.93 -17.23 41.40
CA LEU A 12 16.06 -15.80 41.09
C LEU A 12 17.09 -15.54 39.98
N ILE A 13 18.23 -16.24 40.01
CA ILE A 13 19.27 -16.13 38.97
C ILE A 13 18.75 -16.64 37.62
N ILE A 14 18.11 -17.81 37.58
CA ILE A 14 17.54 -18.39 36.36
C ILE A 14 16.44 -17.48 35.78
N SER A 15 15.53 -16.98 36.63
CA SER A 15 14.48 -16.06 36.22
C SER A 15 15.04 -14.75 35.65
N SER A 16 16.09 -14.20 36.27
CA SER A 16 16.77 -13.01 35.77
C SER A 16 17.41 -13.24 34.39
N ILE A 17 18.03 -14.41 34.15
CA ILE A 17 18.65 -14.76 32.87
C ILE A 17 17.59 -14.92 31.78
N ILE A 18 16.47 -15.60 32.08
CA ILE A 18 15.37 -15.76 31.13
C ILE A 18 14.77 -14.40 30.78
N CYS A 19 14.61 -13.52 31.78
CA CYS A 19 14.07 -12.17 31.56
C CYS A 19 14.99 -11.32 30.68
N THR A 20 16.32 -11.35 30.91
CA THR A 20 17.26 -10.62 30.04
C THR A 20 17.34 -11.20 28.64
N LEU A 21 17.23 -12.52 28.46
CA LEU A 21 17.13 -13.14 27.14
C LEU A 21 15.85 -12.74 26.40
N LEU A 22 14.72 -12.68 27.10
CA LEU A 22 13.45 -12.21 26.51
C LEU A 22 13.53 -10.74 26.11
N ILE A 23 14.09 -9.88 26.98
CA ILE A 23 14.25 -8.45 26.67
C ILE A 23 15.19 -8.28 25.48
N THR A 24 16.34 -8.95 25.45
CA THR A 24 17.28 -8.84 24.32
C THR A 24 16.65 -9.36 23.01
N PHE A 25 15.89 -10.45 23.05
CA PHE A 25 15.15 -10.95 21.89
C PHE A 25 14.07 -9.98 21.41
N LEU A 26 13.29 -9.41 22.34
CA LEU A 26 12.26 -8.41 22.02
C LEU A 26 12.87 -7.14 21.43
N VAL A 27 13.91 -6.60 22.08
CA VAL A 27 14.67 -5.44 21.60
C VAL A 27 15.19 -5.73 20.20
N TRP A 28 15.88 -6.85 20.00
CA TRP A 28 16.41 -7.25 18.69
C TRP A 28 15.33 -7.37 17.62
N LYS A 29 14.14 -7.90 17.96
CA LYS A 29 13.01 -7.98 17.03
C LYS A 29 12.44 -6.60 16.71
N THR A 30 12.41 -5.68 17.67
CA THR A 30 11.88 -4.32 17.49
C THR A 30 12.85 -3.37 16.80
N THR A 31 14.16 -3.55 16.97
CA THR A 31 15.19 -2.68 16.38
C THR A 31 15.62 -3.10 14.98
N ARG A 32 15.04 -4.18 14.44
CA ARG A 32 15.35 -4.63 13.08
C ARG A 32 14.66 -3.71 12.06
N PRO A 33 15.41 -3.22 11.06
CA PRO A 33 14.82 -2.42 10.00
C PRO A 33 13.80 -3.26 9.25
N LYS A 34 12.65 -2.66 8.95
CA LYS A 34 11.62 -3.31 8.14
C LYS A 34 11.68 -2.80 6.71
N TYR A 35 11.32 -3.68 5.79
CA TYR A 35 11.46 -3.43 4.36
C TYR A 35 10.18 -3.70 3.61
N VAL A 36 10.01 -2.98 2.50
CA VAL A 36 9.04 -3.24 1.45
C VAL A 36 9.77 -3.16 0.11
N CYS A 37 9.46 -4.05 -0.82
CA CYS A 37 9.96 -3.97 -2.18
C CYS A 37 9.25 -2.85 -2.93
N THR A 38 10.02 -2.00 -3.58
CA THR A 38 9.49 -1.08 -4.60
C THR A 38 9.14 -1.86 -5.87
N ASN A 39 8.26 -1.31 -6.69
CA ASN A 39 7.82 -1.93 -7.94
C ASN A 39 8.90 -1.98 -9.04
N SER A 40 10.18 -1.66 -8.74
CA SER A 40 11.22 -1.52 -9.77
C SER A 40 12.67 -1.46 -9.30
N MET A 41 12.97 -1.21 -8.01
CA MET A 41 14.33 -0.95 -7.55
C MET A 41 14.74 -1.74 -6.29
N GLY A 42 13.93 -2.72 -5.88
CA GLY A 42 14.24 -3.59 -4.74
C GLY A 42 13.75 -3.08 -3.39
N PRO A 43 14.23 -3.66 -2.28
CA PRO A 43 13.74 -3.37 -0.94
C PRO A 43 14.19 -1.99 -0.43
N VAL A 44 13.25 -1.23 0.12
CA VAL A 44 13.51 0.05 0.82
C VAL A 44 13.17 -0.09 2.29
N VAL A 45 13.95 0.57 3.16
CA VAL A 45 13.67 0.66 4.60
C VAL A 45 12.44 1.52 4.81
N VAL A 46 11.48 1.03 5.61
CA VAL A 46 10.20 1.70 5.82
C VAL A 46 9.93 2.17 7.25
N ASP A 47 10.91 2.14 8.15
CA ASP A 47 10.68 2.47 9.57
C ASP A 47 10.03 3.85 9.76
N SER A 48 10.48 4.87 9.02
CA SER A 48 9.89 6.22 9.04
C SER A 48 8.45 6.30 8.50
N TRP A 49 8.01 5.32 7.71
CA TRP A 49 6.61 5.18 7.29
C TRP A 49 5.78 4.55 8.40
N LEU A 50 6.33 3.57 9.09
CA LEU A 50 5.65 2.90 10.20
C LEU A 50 5.45 3.84 11.37
N ASP A 51 6.43 4.72 11.64
CA ASP A 51 6.31 5.79 12.64
C ASP A 51 5.19 6.79 12.29
N ARG A 52 4.92 6.98 10.98
CA ARG A 52 3.78 7.76 10.48
C ARG A 52 2.46 6.99 10.48
N GLY A 53 2.44 5.75 10.98
CA GLY A 53 1.24 4.92 11.13
C GLY A 53 0.93 4.00 9.95
N TYR A 54 1.82 3.89 8.96
CA TYR A 54 1.66 2.91 7.88
C TYR A 54 1.78 1.48 8.42
N LYS A 55 1.14 0.53 7.76
CA LYS A 55 1.23 -0.90 8.10
C LYS A 55 1.70 -1.71 6.91
N ILE A 56 2.64 -2.63 7.13
CA ILE A 56 3.06 -3.58 6.08
C ILE A 56 1.96 -4.64 5.95
N ILE A 57 1.42 -4.79 4.74
CA ILE A 57 0.37 -5.76 4.41
C ILE A 57 0.81 -6.75 3.31
N GLY A 58 2.02 -6.60 2.79
CA GLY A 58 2.63 -7.52 1.85
C GLY A 58 4.07 -7.13 1.52
N LYS A 59 4.73 -7.91 0.66
CA LYS A 59 6.10 -7.66 0.19
C LYS A 59 6.25 -6.29 -0.46
N TYR A 60 5.24 -5.86 -1.22
CA TYR A 60 5.24 -4.60 -1.97
C TYR A 60 4.29 -3.54 -1.40
N LYS A 61 3.41 -3.94 -0.48
CA LYS A 61 2.21 -3.17 -0.14
C LYS A 61 2.26 -2.65 1.30
N LEU A 62 2.02 -1.35 1.42
CA LEU A 62 1.71 -0.69 2.69
C LEU A 62 0.23 -0.34 2.76
N LEU A 63 -0.29 -0.18 3.97
CA LEU A 63 -1.57 0.46 4.24
C LEU A 63 -1.30 1.85 4.80
N ASN A 64 -1.70 2.88 4.06
CA ASN A 64 -1.61 4.28 4.44
C ASN A 64 -2.78 4.64 5.35
N PRO A 65 -2.55 5.20 6.55
CA PRO A 65 -3.63 5.63 7.43
C PRO A 65 -4.40 6.84 6.89
N GLN A 66 -3.81 7.60 5.96
CA GLN A 66 -4.36 8.82 5.37
C GLN A 66 -4.08 8.87 3.85
N PRO A 67 -4.79 8.05 3.04
CA PRO A 67 -4.56 7.97 1.60
C PRO A 67 -4.93 9.28 0.89
N LEU A 68 -4.19 9.59 -0.19
CA LEU A 68 -4.38 10.76 -1.04
C LEU A 68 -5.76 10.74 -1.70
N PRO A 69 -6.67 11.67 -1.38
CA PRO A 69 -8.04 11.62 -1.88
C PRO A 69 -8.12 11.81 -3.39
N LEU A 70 -9.01 11.06 -4.04
CA LEU A 70 -9.40 11.29 -5.43
C LEU A 70 -10.25 12.56 -5.53
N THR A 71 -9.73 13.55 -6.23
CA THR A 71 -10.32 14.89 -6.38
C THR A 71 -11.44 14.92 -7.43
N LYS A 72 -12.21 16.01 -7.48
CA LYS A 72 -13.25 16.22 -8.51
C LYS A 72 -12.69 16.12 -9.93
N SER A 73 -11.51 16.67 -10.19
CA SER A 73 -10.85 16.57 -11.50
C SER A 73 -10.44 15.15 -11.83
N ASP A 74 -9.98 14.38 -10.84
CA ASP A 74 -9.63 12.96 -11.03
C ASP A 74 -10.86 12.17 -11.46
N TRP A 75 -12.00 12.37 -10.78
CA TRP A 75 -13.26 11.69 -11.13
C TRP A 75 -13.77 12.04 -12.52
N LEU A 76 -13.68 13.31 -12.94
CA LEU A 76 -14.03 13.74 -14.29
C LEU A 76 -13.15 13.06 -15.34
N PHE A 77 -11.85 12.96 -15.06
CA PHE A 77 -10.90 12.26 -15.93
C PHE A 77 -11.19 10.76 -16.00
N ILE A 78 -11.39 10.11 -14.85
CA ILE A 78 -11.72 8.68 -14.75
C ILE A 78 -12.98 8.38 -15.55
N HIS A 79 -14.07 9.13 -15.31
CA HIS A 79 -15.33 8.97 -16.02
C HIS A 79 -15.17 9.07 -17.54
N LYS A 80 -14.32 9.99 -18.03
CA LYS A 80 -14.05 10.15 -19.46
C LYS A 80 -13.21 9.01 -20.06
N GLN A 81 -12.16 8.58 -19.35
CA GLN A 81 -11.18 7.62 -19.89
C GLN A 81 -11.57 6.16 -19.68
N LEU A 82 -12.36 5.87 -18.65
CA LEU A 82 -12.71 4.51 -18.26
C LEU A 82 -13.32 3.68 -19.41
N PRO A 83 -14.34 4.15 -20.17
CA PRO A 83 -14.90 3.34 -21.25
C PRO A 83 -13.87 3.00 -22.35
N ILE A 84 -12.99 3.96 -22.68
CA ILE A 84 -11.94 3.82 -23.69
C ILE A 84 -10.91 2.79 -23.22
N TRP A 85 -10.46 2.93 -21.97
CA TRP A 85 -9.47 2.06 -21.38
C TRP A 85 -9.99 0.64 -21.22
N VAL A 86 -11.21 0.45 -20.69
CA VAL A 86 -11.78 -0.90 -20.50
C VAL A 86 -11.98 -1.58 -21.86
N ARG A 87 -12.47 -0.88 -22.89
CA ARG A 87 -12.61 -1.46 -24.24
C ARG A 87 -11.28 -2.02 -24.78
N LYS A 88 -10.17 -1.33 -24.50
CA LYS A 88 -8.84 -1.75 -24.93
C LYS A 88 -8.32 -2.95 -24.15
N HIS A 89 -8.50 -2.96 -22.83
CA HIS A 89 -7.88 -3.96 -21.95
C HIS A 89 -8.76 -5.19 -21.68
N TYR A 90 -10.07 -5.06 -21.87
CA TYR A 90 -11.08 -6.11 -21.66
C TYR A 90 -12.05 -6.16 -22.84
N PRO A 91 -11.58 -6.49 -24.06
CA PRO A 91 -12.40 -6.42 -25.28
C PRO A 91 -13.64 -7.34 -25.24
N ASN A 92 -13.58 -8.43 -24.47
CA ASN A 92 -14.66 -9.42 -24.36
C ASN A 92 -15.66 -9.11 -23.21
N TYR A 93 -15.51 -7.98 -22.52
CA TYR A 93 -16.38 -7.64 -21.40
C TYR A 93 -17.76 -7.18 -21.88
N ARG A 94 -18.80 -7.92 -21.50
CA ARG A 94 -20.15 -7.81 -22.06
C ARG A 94 -20.94 -6.56 -21.66
N HIS A 95 -20.54 -5.88 -20.58
CA HIS A 95 -21.27 -4.72 -20.04
C HIS A 95 -20.67 -3.35 -20.43
N MET A 96 -19.97 -3.29 -21.57
CA MET A 96 -19.40 -2.03 -22.10
C MET A 96 -20.41 -0.87 -22.24
N PRO A 97 -21.63 -1.08 -22.76
CA PRO A 97 -22.62 -0.01 -22.86
C PRO A 97 -22.97 0.60 -21.50
N THR A 98 -22.98 -0.23 -20.45
CA THR A 98 -23.27 0.18 -19.07
C THR A 98 -22.17 1.07 -18.50
N ILE A 99 -20.89 0.77 -18.76
CA ILE A 99 -19.76 1.58 -18.26
C ILE A 99 -19.83 3.02 -18.77
N SER A 100 -20.21 3.20 -20.03
CA SER A 100 -20.27 4.53 -20.67
C SER A 100 -21.37 5.43 -20.09
N GLN A 101 -22.30 4.85 -19.33
CA GLN A 101 -23.46 5.51 -18.73
C GLN A 101 -23.34 5.65 -17.20
N LEU A 102 -22.29 5.13 -16.58
CA LEU A 102 -22.10 5.19 -15.12
C LEU A 102 -21.91 6.63 -14.67
N SER A 103 -22.73 7.10 -13.73
CA SER A 103 -22.53 8.39 -13.10
C SER A 103 -21.24 8.43 -12.28
N ILE A 104 -20.66 9.62 -12.10
CA ILE A 104 -19.50 9.83 -11.22
C ILE A 104 -19.79 9.34 -9.79
N ASP A 105 -21.01 9.54 -9.28
CA ASP A 105 -21.36 9.09 -7.93
C ASP A 105 -21.41 7.57 -7.83
N SER A 106 -21.87 6.89 -8.89
CA SER A 106 -21.76 5.43 -8.98
C SER A 106 -20.30 4.96 -9.05
N LEU A 107 -19.41 5.70 -9.74
CA LEU A 107 -17.99 5.35 -9.75
C LEU A 107 -17.37 5.48 -8.35
N LYS A 108 -17.67 6.58 -7.65
CA LYS A 108 -17.21 6.81 -6.27
C LYS A 108 -17.70 5.71 -5.33
N SER A 109 -18.99 5.38 -5.35
CA SER A 109 -19.56 4.37 -4.43
C SER A 109 -18.98 2.97 -4.64
N ASN A 110 -18.47 2.69 -5.84
CA ASN A 110 -17.84 1.42 -6.20
C ASN A 110 -16.31 1.45 -6.12
N THR A 111 -15.73 2.55 -5.61
CA THR A 111 -14.29 2.70 -5.45
C THR A 111 -13.90 2.67 -3.99
N SER A 112 -12.88 1.88 -3.65
CA SER A 112 -12.33 1.80 -2.29
C SER A 112 -10.82 1.85 -2.32
N TYR A 113 -10.21 2.52 -1.33
CA TYR A 113 -8.77 2.44 -1.13
C TYR A 113 -8.35 1.00 -0.79
N GLN A 114 -7.19 0.57 -1.29
CA GLN A 114 -6.67 -0.78 -1.04
C GLN A 114 -5.30 -0.76 -0.35
N PHE A 115 -4.32 -0.11 -0.97
CA PHE A 115 -2.93 -0.15 -0.52
C PHE A 115 -2.11 1.00 -1.12
N THR A 116 -0.88 1.14 -0.64
CA THR A 116 0.11 2.08 -1.12
C THR A 116 1.35 1.33 -1.57
N LEU A 117 1.89 1.73 -2.71
CA LEU A 117 3.20 1.31 -3.19
C LEU A 117 4.20 2.42 -2.96
N LEU A 118 5.42 2.02 -2.60
CA LEU A 118 6.56 2.92 -2.58
C LEU A 118 7.33 2.78 -3.89
N HIS A 119 7.77 3.93 -4.40
CA HIS A 119 8.57 4.02 -5.60
C HIS A 119 9.91 4.67 -5.26
N ASP A 120 10.93 4.29 -6.02
CA ASP A 120 12.22 4.96 -6.01
C ASP A 120 12.32 5.77 -7.31
N GLY A 121 12.58 7.08 -7.20
CA GLY A 121 12.56 8.04 -8.30
C GLY A 121 11.55 9.18 -8.14
N LYS A 122 10.92 9.62 -9.25
CA LYS A 122 10.05 10.81 -9.28
C LYS A 122 8.70 10.61 -8.58
N LEU A 123 8.21 9.37 -8.58
CA LEU A 123 7.05 8.95 -7.79
C LEU A 123 7.56 8.60 -6.40
N LEU A 124 6.97 9.19 -5.38
CA LEU A 124 7.37 9.00 -3.98
C LEU A 124 6.45 7.99 -3.29
N GLU A 125 5.15 8.11 -3.54
CA GLU A 125 4.08 7.30 -2.98
C GLU A 125 3.02 7.09 -4.04
N GLU A 126 2.44 5.90 -4.13
CA GLU A 126 1.30 5.62 -5.01
C GLU A 126 0.19 4.92 -4.22
N ASP A 127 -0.84 5.67 -3.85
CA ASP A 127 -2.06 5.12 -3.27
C ASP A 127 -2.93 4.51 -4.36
N VAL A 128 -3.30 3.24 -4.20
CA VAL A 128 -4.05 2.48 -5.18
C VAL A 128 -5.46 2.25 -4.69
N TYR A 129 -6.42 2.68 -5.51
CA TYR A 129 -7.84 2.50 -5.31
C TYR A 129 -8.37 1.39 -6.21
N LEU A 130 -9.29 0.57 -5.72
CA LEU A 130 -9.98 -0.45 -6.49
C LEU A 130 -11.38 0.05 -6.85
N LEU A 131 -11.64 0.21 -8.14
CA LEU A 131 -12.97 0.32 -8.73
C LEU A 131 -13.48 -1.08 -9.08
N SER A 132 -14.60 -1.47 -8.48
CA SER A 132 -15.26 -2.75 -8.76
C SER A 132 -16.51 -2.52 -9.59
N LEU A 133 -16.51 -2.94 -10.85
CA LEU A 133 -17.65 -2.80 -11.74
C LEU A 133 -18.48 -4.09 -11.79
N PRO A 134 -19.82 -3.99 -11.91
CA PRO A 134 -20.69 -5.16 -12.04
C PRO A 134 -20.25 -6.06 -13.20
N SER A 135 -20.46 -7.37 -13.09
CA SER A 135 -20.14 -8.33 -14.15
C SER A 135 -21.32 -9.28 -14.32
N SER A 136 -21.39 -9.98 -15.46
CA SER A 136 -22.42 -10.99 -15.71
C SER A 136 -22.39 -12.11 -14.67
N ASN A 137 -21.26 -12.27 -13.99
CA ASN A 137 -21.15 -13.07 -12.77
C ASN A 137 -20.89 -12.13 -11.59
N VAL A 138 -21.87 -12.04 -10.67
CA VAL A 138 -21.80 -11.19 -9.47
C VAL A 138 -20.59 -11.55 -8.59
N ASN A 139 -20.15 -12.80 -8.62
CA ASN A 139 -18.98 -13.27 -7.84
C ASN A 139 -17.65 -12.86 -8.48
N HIS A 140 -17.65 -12.35 -9.71
CA HIS A 140 -16.47 -11.94 -10.45
C HIS A 140 -16.66 -10.54 -11.04
N PRO A 141 -16.77 -9.50 -10.20
CA PRO A 141 -16.81 -8.12 -10.66
C PRO A 141 -15.51 -7.79 -11.41
N LEU A 142 -15.62 -6.88 -12.37
CA LEU A 142 -14.44 -6.36 -13.07
C LEU A 142 -13.70 -5.41 -12.13
N LYS A 143 -12.46 -5.78 -11.77
CA LYS A 143 -11.61 -4.98 -10.89
C LYS A 143 -10.64 -4.13 -11.70
N ILE A 144 -10.63 -2.84 -11.41
CA ILE A 144 -9.76 -1.85 -12.05
C ILE A 144 -9.07 -1.06 -10.96
N TYR A 145 -7.75 -0.96 -11.05
CA TYR A 145 -6.93 -0.27 -10.06
C TYR A 145 -6.58 1.13 -10.56
N ILE A 146 -6.86 2.14 -9.74
CA ILE A 146 -6.74 3.56 -10.03
C ILE A 146 -5.64 4.12 -9.12
N PRO A 147 -4.45 4.44 -9.65
CA PRO A 147 -3.35 4.93 -8.83
C PRO A 147 -3.38 6.47 -8.69
N LYS A 148 -3.15 6.94 -7.46
CA LYS A 148 -2.99 8.34 -7.09
C LYS A 148 -1.63 8.50 -6.43
N ALA A 149 -0.74 9.25 -7.06
CA ALA A 149 0.64 9.34 -6.61
C ALA A 149 1.03 10.72 -6.10
N SER A 150 1.97 10.72 -5.18
CA SER A 150 2.76 11.88 -4.74
C SER A 150 3.99 11.97 -5.63
N VAL A 151 4.09 13.04 -6.44
CA VAL A 151 5.23 13.27 -7.34
C VAL A 151 6.07 14.42 -6.82
N ALA A 152 7.40 14.29 -6.91
CA ALA A 152 8.32 15.38 -6.62
C ALA A 152 8.07 16.60 -7.55
N ASP A 153 7.85 17.79 -6.96
CA ASP A 153 7.81 19.04 -7.71
C ASP A 153 9.24 19.58 -7.94
N GLU A 154 9.85 19.10 -9.03
CA GLU A 154 11.19 19.51 -9.45
C GLU A 154 11.29 21.03 -9.70
N LYS A 155 10.21 21.69 -10.14
CA LYS A 155 10.22 23.13 -10.38
C LYS A 155 10.31 23.90 -9.07
N GLN A 156 9.57 23.46 -8.06
CA GLN A 156 9.60 24.09 -6.75
C GLN A 156 10.89 23.77 -5.99
N LEU A 157 11.42 22.55 -6.12
CA LEU A 157 12.73 22.19 -5.61
C LEU A 157 13.84 23.09 -6.18
N THR A 158 13.82 23.32 -7.50
CA THR A 158 14.82 24.18 -8.18
C THR A 158 14.69 25.64 -7.77
N LYS A 159 13.47 26.12 -7.48
CA LYS A 159 13.21 27.52 -7.15
C LYS A 159 13.58 27.87 -5.71
N ASP A 160 13.15 27.03 -4.76
CA ASP A 160 13.17 27.36 -3.33
C ASP A 160 14.00 26.36 -2.50
N GLY A 161 14.65 25.38 -3.13
CA GLY A 161 15.43 24.32 -2.46
C GLY A 161 14.58 23.32 -1.66
N ARG A 162 13.24 23.44 -1.72
CA ARG A 162 12.30 22.62 -0.94
C ARG A 162 11.61 21.60 -1.84
N LEU A 163 11.76 20.32 -1.51
CA LEU A 163 11.01 19.26 -2.15
C LEU A 163 9.54 19.33 -1.68
N VAL A 164 8.65 19.73 -2.58
CA VAL A 164 7.21 19.69 -2.37
C VAL A 164 6.64 18.55 -3.20
N SER A 165 5.76 17.75 -2.61
CA SER A 165 5.03 16.73 -3.35
C SER A 165 3.74 17.29 -3.93
N LYS A 166 3.40 16.86 -5.16
CA LYS A 166 2.13 17.16 -5.80
C LYS A 166 1.32 15.88 -6.01
N PRO A 167 0.06 15.84 -5.57
CA PRO A 167 -0.80 14.69 -5.78
C PRO A 167 -1.32 14.66 -7.22
N VAL A 168 -1.00 13.60 -7.96
CA VAL A 168 -1.34 13.43 -9.38
C VAL A 168 -2.06 12.11 -9.58
N LEU A 169 -3.13 12.10 -10.38
CA LEU A 169 -3.73 10.84 -10.84
C LEU A 169 -2.80 10.21 -11.88
N VAL A 170 -2.40 8.97 -11.65
CA VAL A 170 -1.54 8.22 -12.56
C VAL A 170 -2.41 7.54 -13.61
N TYR A 171 -2.02 7.66 -14.87
CA TYR A 171 -2.66 6.98 -15.99
C TYR A 171 -1.57 6.32 -16.85
N PRO A 172 -1.76 5.08 -17.35
CA PRO A 172 -3.00 4.30 -17.43
C PRO A 172 -3.50 3.70 -16.11
N PHE A 173 -4.79 3.29 -16.07
CA PHE A 173 -5.29 2.41 -15.00
C PHE A 173 -4.62 1.04 -15.07
N LEU A 174 -4.76 0.27 -14.00
CA LEU A 174 -4.08 -1.01 -13.83
C LEU A 174 -5.09 -2.16 -13.74
N THR A 175 -4.68 -3.33 -14.21
CA THR A 175 -5.53 -4.53 -14.33
C THR A 175 -5.34 -5.46 -13.12
N GLU A 176 -6.22 -6.44 -12.99
CA GLU A 176 -6.02 -7.57 -12.06
C GLU A 176 -4.74 -8.37 -12.34
N ALA A 177 -4.33 -8.47 -13.61
CA ALA A 177 -3.08 -9.14 -13.94
C ALA A 177 -1.87 -8.40 -13.37
N TRP A 178 -1.90 -7.07 -13.39
CA TRP A 178 -0.87 -6.26 -12.75
C TRP A 178 -0.88 -6.47 -11.23
N GLU A 179 -2.05 -6.43 -10.58
CA GLU A 179 -2.12 -6.56 -9.12
C GLU A 179 -1.63 -7.93 -8.64
N ARG A 180 -1.92 -9.00 -9.38
CA ARG A 180 -1.41 -10.35 -9.08
C ARG A 180 0.12 -10.42 -9.02
N ASN A 181 0.82 -9.63 -9.83
CA ASN A 181 2.29 -9.63 -9.87
C ASN A 181 2.92 -9.04 -8.60
N ILE A 182 2.15 -8.26 -7.83
CA ILE A 182 2.60 -7.60 -6.60
C ILE A 182 1.85 -8.11 -5.36
N ASN A 183 1.04 -9.17 -5.49
CA ASN A 183 0.22 -9.72 -4.41
C ASN A 183 0.94 -10.78 -3.57
N GLU A 184 2.20 -10.50 -3.21
CA GLU A 184 2.91 -11.32 -2.23
C GLU A 184 2.57 -10.82 -0.83
N THR A 185 1.89 -11.65 -0.06
CA THR A 185 1.42 -11.30 1.29
C THR A 185 2.51 -11.47 2.34
N LYS A 186 3.52 -12.31 2.07
CA LYS A 186 4.68 -12.45 2.95
C LYS A 186 5.51 -11.16 2.90
N PRO A 187 5.69 -10.44 4.01
CA PRO A 187 6.57 -9.28 4.05
C PRO A 187 8.00 -9.64 3.65
N TYR A 188 8.74 -8.66 3.12
CA TYR A 188 10.14 -8.86 2.76
C TYR A 188 10.97 -9.21 4.01
N GLY A 189 11.65 -10.35 3.98
CA GLY A 189 12.52 -10.84 5.03
C GLY A 189 14.00 -10.55 4.77
N ILE A 190 14.79 -10.47 5.84
CA ILE A 190 16.24 -10.40 5.75
C ILE A 190 16.75 -11.71 5.15
N GLY A 191 17.43 -11.63 3.99
CA GLY A 191 17.95 -12.79 3.25
C GLY A 191 17.07 -13.26 2.09
N ASP A 192 15.89 -12.66 1.88
CA ASP A 192 15.11 -12.91 0.68
C ASP A 192 15.87 -12.36 -0.54
N MET A 193 16.11 -13.19 -1.57
CA MET A 193 16.71 -12.70 -2.83
C MET A 193 15.72 -11.82 -3.60
N TRP A 194 16.25 -10.78 -4.26
CA TRP A 194 15.48 -9.82 -5.05
C TRP A 194 15.43 -10.21 -6.52
#